data_AF-A0A105L3G2-F1
#
_entry.id   AF-A0A105L3G2-F1
#
_cell.length_a   1.000
_cell.length_b   1.000
_cell.length_c   1.000
_cell.angle_alpha   90.00
_cell.angle_beta   90.00
_cell.angle_gamma   90.00
#
_symmetry.space_group_name_H-M   'P 1'
#
loop_
_entity.id
_entity.type
_entity.pdbx_description
1 polymer ?
#
loop_
_entity_poly.entity_id
_entity_poly.type
_entity_poly.pdbx_seq_one_letter_code
_entity_poly.pdbx_strand_id
1 'polypeptide(L)'
;MTLDEMRQVIREELESLRAAGARRQELSLHACKRLFFDLGIRPSAANVRDLTQTGSASDIPKDIDHFWERIRSASKVRLEGAAIPKAVEEKAGALLGALYEEALKVARDSLDADREQVRTDVAQAEQQLRDAAVRQETLEAAIARSETRNEQLQARVTELEVQLASQSTHGSANEATLLTTVNRLEKDLAAATGRVDAEQTQNAALRDRIDALQAELQQRTEHYAQQIKDAVAEAERRVKPMLVELDSLRSMASTYQAGLRDVQRKEFDFLQQLSAAKTRADRLEEQLRSQSDELAAATREMNTLRANRGMNPEIAGLIRRLADAGKLDADAFTVIGTALDSDIPVPNQCPHCDGEPELSHTDEGFEVSCPECEYASGSWPSRFEAVTRFGSN
;
A
#
# COMPACT_ATOMS: atom_id res chain seq x y z
N MET A 1 42.68 -29.25 121.71
CA MET A 1 44.02 -28.84 121.28
C MET A 1 44.65 -29.98 120.50
N THR A 2 45.12 -29.72 119.29
CA THR A 2 45.87 -30.71 118.50
C THR A 2 47.22 -31.03 119.16
N LEU A 3 47.83 -32.17 118.86
CA LEU A 3 49.17 -32.54 119.37
C LEU A 3 50.23 -31.48 119.04
N ASP A 4 50.09 -30.83 117.89
CA ASP A 4 50.99 -29.77 117.44
C ASP A 4 50.77 -28.46 118.18
N GLU A 5 49.53 -28.10 118.51
CA GLU A 5 49.22 -26.95 119.38
C GLU A 5 49.83 -27.13 120.77
N MET A 6 49.74 -28.33 121.36
CA MET A 6 50.36 -28.62 122.66
C MET A 6 51.88 -28.52 122.62
N ARG A 7 52.51 -29.01 121.54
CA ARG A 7 53.96 -28.87 121.36
C ARG A 7 54.38 -27.41 121.22
N GLN A 8 53.57 -26.59 120.56
CA GLN A 8 53.83 -25.16 120.41
C GLN A 8 53.76 -24.43 121.75
N VAL A 9 52.74 -24.72 122.58
CA VAL A 9 52.65 -24.19 123.95
C VAL A 9 53.87 -24.57 124.78
N ILE A 10 54.34 -25.82 124.70
CA ILE A 10 55.55 -26.27 125.41
C ILE A 10 56.80 -25.52 124.92
N ARG A 11 56.91 -25.22 123.62
CA ARG A 11 58.03 -24.41 123.10
C ARG A 11 58.00 -22.99 123.63
N GLU A 12 56.83 -22.35 123.66
CA GLU A 12 56.65 -20.99 124.20
C GLU A 12 56.96 -20.94 125.70
N GLU A 13 56.53 -21.94 126.48
CA GLU A 13 56.92 -22.12 127.88
C GLU A 13 58.45 -22.24 128.02
N LEU A 14 59.09 -23.09 127.22
CA LEU A 14 60.55 -23.25 127.24
C LEU A 14 61.30 -21.99 126.81
N GLU A 15 60.76 -21.21 125.87
CA GLU A 15 61.30 -19.91 125.47
C GLU A 15 61.18 -18.88 126.59
N SER A 16 60.04 -18.84 127.29
CA SER A 16 59.85 -17.97 128.46
C SER A 16 60.82 -18.32 129.60
N LEU A 17 61.03 -19.61 129.86
CA LEU A 17 61.99 -20.10 130.85
C LEU A 17 63.43 -19.77 130.44
N ARG A 18 63.73 -19.85 129.14
CA ARG A 18 65.03 -19.47 128.59
C ARG A 18 65.27 -17.96 128.75
N ALA A 19 64.27 -17.12 128.49
CA ALA A 19 64.32 -15.67 128.69
C ALA A 19 64.48 -15.30 130.17
N ALA A 20 63.92 -16.09 131.09
CA ALA A 20 64.09 -15.95 132.54
C ALA A 20 65.45 -16.45 133.06
N GLY A 21 66.34 -16.96 132.21
CA GLY A 21 67.69 -17.40 132.56
C GLY A 21 67.79 -18.84 133.09
N ALA A 22 66.80 -19.70 132.84
CA ALA A 22 66.82 -21.10 133.26
C ALA A 22 68.03 -21.86 132.69
N ARG A 23 68.58 -22.78 133.49
CA ARG A 23 69.72 -23.60 133.07
C ARG A 23 69.27 -24.66 132.06
N ARG A 24 70.20 -25.08 131.20
CA ARG A 24 69.95 -26.10 130.16
C ARG A 24 69.37 -27.43 130.70
N GLN A 25 69.79 -27.87 131.89
CA GLN A 25 69.23 -29.06 132.56
C GLN A 25 67.77 -28.87 133.02
N GLU A 26 67.40 -27.65 133.41
CA GLU A 26 66.04 -27.34 133.85
C GLU A 26 65.08 -27.35 132.66
N LEU A 27 65.53 -26.85 131.50
CA LEU A 27 64.78 -26.92 130.24
C LEU A 27 64.55 -28.36 129.78
N SER A 28 65.57 -29.23 129.83
CA SER A 28 65.43 -30.64 129.43
C SER A 28 64.52 -31.43 130.38
N LEU A 29 64.64 -31.20 131.69
CA LEU A 29 63.75 -31.82 132.68
C LEU A 29 62.31 -31.31 132.57
N HIS A 30 62.11 -30.03 132.28
CA HIS A 30 60.78 -29.46 132.03
C HIS A 30 60.15 -30.08 130.78
N ALA A 31 60.89 -30.17 129.67
CA ALA A 31 60.43 -30.84 128.46
C ALA A 31 60.09 -32.32 128.69
N CYS A 32 60.91 -33.06 129.46
CA CYS A 32 60.62 -34.45 129.81
C CYS A 32 59.31 -34.60 130.60
N LYS A 33 59.06 -33.70 131.56
CA LYS A 33 57.82 -33.70 132.34
C LYS A 33 56.60 -33.44 131.46
N ARG A 34 56.65 -32.41 130.60
CA ARG A 34 55.51 -32.06 129.73
C ARG A 34 55.23 -33.15 128.70
N LEU A 35 56.28 -33.71 128.08
CA LEU A 35 56.15 -34.85 127.15
C LEU A 35 55.50 -36.07 127.83
N PHE A 36 55.94 -36.40 129.05
CA PHE A 36 55.47 -37.61 129.72
C PHE A 36 54.08 -37.45 130.33
N PHE A 37 53.84 -36.38 131.09
CA PHE A 37 52.59 -36.21 131.84
C PHE A 37 51.45 -35.62 131.02
N ASP A 38 51.74 -34.69 130.10
CA ASP A 38 50.68 -34.02 129.33
C ASP A 38 50.41 -34.71 128.00
N LEU A 39 51.48 -35.17 127.32
CA LEU A 39 51.38 -35.77 125.99
C LEU A 39 51.36 -37.31 126.01
N GLY A 40 51.69 -37.94 127.14
CA GLY A 40 51.82 -39.40 127.22
C GLY A 40 52.96 -39.97 126.37
N ILE A 41 53.85 -39.11 125.86
CA ILE A 41 54.96 -39.50 124.99
C ILE A 41 56.19 -39.78 125.85
N ARG A 42 56.80 -40.94 125.67
CA ARG A 42 58.07 -41.29 126.33
C ARG A 42 59.16 -40.28 125.91
N PRO A 43 59.80 -39.53 126.84
CA PRO A 43 60.86 -38.61 126.49
C PRO A 43 62.04 -39.35 125.83
N SER A 44 62.43 -38.87 124.64
CA SER A 44 63.58 -39.36 123.88
C SER A 44 64.53 -38.21 123.59
N ALA A 45 65.80 -38.52 123.32
CA ALA A 45 66.79 -37.47 123.01
C ALA A 45 66.39 -36.60 121.81
N ALA A 46 65.70 -37.19 120.82
CA ALA A 46 65.21 -36.48 119.65
C ALA A 46 64.10 -35.48 120.02
N ASN A 47 63.06 -35.93 120.74
CA ASN A 47 61.91 -35.08 121.05
C ASN A 47 62.25 -33.99 122.06
N VAL A 48 63.12 -34.30 123.04
CA VAL A 48 63.59 -33.30 124.01
C VAL A 48 64.45 -32.25 123.32
N ARG A 49 65.35 -32.65 122.40
CA ARG A 49 66.15 -31.69 121.62
C ARG A 49 65.29 -30.81 120.73
N ASP A 50 64.28 -31.37 120.07
CA ASP A 50 63.36 -30.63 119.21
C ASP A 50 62.64 -29.51 119.96
N LEU A 51 62.23 -29.77 121.21
CA LEU A 51 61.56 -28.78 122.06
C LEU A 51 62.54 -27.78 122.71
N THR A 52 63.69 -28.24 123.19
CA THR A 52 64.62 -27.35 123.94
C THR A 52 65.56 -26.57 123.04
N GLN A 53 65.76 -26.99 121.78
CA GLN A 53 66.70 -26.44 120.79
C GLN A 53 68.13 -26.17 121.32
N THR A 54 68.47 -26.77 122.46
CA THR A 54 69.70 -26.51 123.23
C THR A 54 70.14 -27.80 123.94
N GLY A 55 71.45 -28.08 123.90
CA GLY A 55 72.08 -29.22 124.57
C GLY A 55 72.95 -30.09 123.65
N SER A 56 74.06 -30.59 124.21
CA SER A 56 74.96 -31.53 123.54
C SER A 56 74.31 -32.91 123.36
N ALA A 57 74.81 -33.69 122.41
CA ALA A 57 74.41 -35.09 122.21
C ALA A 57 74.64 -35.99 123.43
N SER A 58 75.58 -35.64 124.31
CA SER A 58 75.90 -36.40 125.52
C SER A 58 75.01 -36.06 126.73
N ASP A 59 74.42 -34.88 126.78
CA ASP A 59 73.86 -34.36 128.03
C ASP A 59 72.33 -34.52 128.11
N ILE A 60 71.64 -34.61 126.97
CA ILE A 60 70.17 -34.84 126.92
C ILE A 60 69.81 -36.23 127.45
N PRO A 61 70.51 -37.33 127.06
CA PRO A 61 70.23 -38.65 127.62
C PRO A 61 70.41 -38.71 129.14
N LYS A 62 71.44 -38.06 129.70
CA LYS A 62 71.69 -38.03 131.15
C LYS A 62 70.54 -37.37 131.93
N ASP A 63 69.96 -36.30 131.39
CA ASP A 63 68.83 -35.63 132.02
C ASP A 63 67.54 -36.48 131.93
N ILE A 64 67.35 -37.20 130.82
CA ILE A 64 66.24 -38.17 130.66
C ILE A 64 66.39 -39.31 131.67
N ASP A 65 67.60 -39.85 131.83
CA ASP A 65 67.88 -40.89 132.81
C ASP A 65 67.64 -40.40 134.23
N HIS A 66 68.09 -39.19 134.55
CA HIS A 66 67.83 -38.56 135.84
C HIS A 66 66.33 -38.35 136.11
N PHE A 67 65.56 -37.95 135.08
CA PHE A 67 64.10 -37.87 135.15
C PHE A 67 63.47 -39.23 135.45
N TRP A 68 63.86 -40.28 134.73
CA TRP A 68 63.34 -41.63 134.95
C TRP A 68 63.75 -42.25 136.28
N GLU A 69 64.94 -41.94 136.77
CA GLU A 69 65.39 -42.35 138.10
C GLU A 69 64.56 -41.68 139.20
N ARG A 70 64.23 -40.40 139.04
CA ARG A 70 63.28 -39.69 139.94
C ARG A 70 61.88 -40.28 139.90
N ILE A 71 61.36 -40.67 138.73
CA ILE A 71 60.03 -41.31 138.64
C ILE A 71 60.06 -42.70 139.27
N ARG A 72 61.07 -43.52 138.97
CA ARG A 72 61.19 -44.87 139.51
C ARG A 72 61.39 -44.88 141.02
N SER A 73 62.14 -43.91 141.57
CA SER A 73 62.28 -43.78 143.02
C SER A 73 60.99 -43.34 143.70
N ALA A 74 60.19 -42.49 143.06
CA ALA A 74 58.88 -42.05 143.56
C ALA A 74 57.77 -43.11 143.44
N SER A 75 57.86 -44.02 142.46
CA SER A 75 56.82 -45.01 142.13
C SER A 75 57.10 -46.43 142.63
N LYS A 76 58.18 -46.65 143.39
CA LYS A 76 58.54 -47.98 143.88
C LYS A 76 57.60 -48.46 144.99
N VAL A 77 56.65 -49.32 144.64
CA VAL A 77 56.16 -50.36 145.56
C VAL A 77 57.21 -51.47 145.55
N ARG A 78 58.05 -51.54 146.59
CA ARG A 78 59.05 -52.63 146.73
C ARG A 78 58.33 -53.94 147.07
N LEU A 79 58.24 -54.85 146.10
CA LEU A 79 58.10 -56.28 146.37
C LEU A 79 59.51 -56.89 146.30
N GLU A 80 60.31 -56.70 147.35
CA GLU A 80 61.62 -57.36 147.46
C GLU A 80 61.42 -58.74 148.13
N GLY A 81 61.74 -59.82 147.42
CA GLY A 81 62.25 -61.04 148.05
C GLY A 81 61.28 -62.14 148.49
N ALA A 82 60.08 -62.26 147.91
CA ALA A 82 59.26 -63.47 148.11
C ALA A 82 59.00 -64.16 146.78
N ALA A 83 59.52 -65.37 146.61
CA ALA A 83 59.01 -66.28 145.60
C ALA A 83 57.50 -66.39 145.79
N ILE A 84 56.74 -66.10 144.73
CA ILE A 84 55.27 -66.13 144.77
C ILE A 84 54.87 -67.54 145.23
N PRO A 85 54.03 -67.71 146.28
CA PRO A 85 53.58 -69.02 146.69
C PRO A 85 52.91 -69.74 145.53
N LYS A 86 53.24 -71.02 145.28
CA LYS A 86 52.73 -71.81 144.13
C LYS A 86 51.20 -71.74 143.96
N ALA A 87 50.45 -71.73 145.06
CA ALA A 87 48.99 -71.63 145.03
C ALA A 87 48.47 -70.28 144.48
N VAL A 88 49.25 -69.20 144.60
CA VAL A 88 48.94 -67.88 144.02
C VAL A 88 49.35 -67.85 142.55
N GLU A 89 50.49 -68.44 142.21
CA GLU A 89 50.97 -68.58 140.82
C GLU A 89 50.00 -69.40 139.95
N GLU A 90 49.51 -70.54 140.44
CA GLU A 90 48.52 -71.38 139.74
C GLU A 90 47.19 -70.65 139.52
N LYS A 91 46.70 -69.92 140.54
CA LYS A 91 45.47 -69.12 140.43
C LYS A 91 45.63 -67.95 139.47
N ALA A 92 46.78 -67.28 139.49
CA ALA A 92 47.10 -66.22 138.54
C ALA A 92 47.21 -66.76 137.12
N GLY A 93 47.86 -67.91 136.92
CA GLY A 93 47.94 -68.59 135.63
C GLY A 93 46.58 -69.01 135.09
N ALA A 94 45.70 -69.55 135.94
CA ALA A 94 44.34 -69.91 135.57
C ALA A 94 43.50 -68.69 135.17
N LEU A 95 43.59 -67.59 135.91
CA LEU A 95 42.91 -66.33 135.58
C LEU A 95 43.42 -65.75 134.26
N LEU A 96 44.74 -65.71 134.06
CA LEU A 96 45.36 -65.23 132.83
C LEU A 96 44.98 -66.12 131.63
N GLY A 97 44.89 -67.43 131.81
CA GLY A 97 44.41 -68.37 130.79
C GLY A 97 42.97 -68.08 130.39
N ALA A 98 42.06 -67.92 131.37
CA ALA A 98 40.66 -67.60 131.10
C ALA A 98 40.50 -66.23 130.42
N LEU A 99 41.25 -65.21 130.84
CA LEU A 99 41.25 -63.90 130.18
C LEU A 99 41.78 -63.97 128.75
N TYR A 100 42.80 -64.79 128.50
CA TYR A 100 43.34 -65.00 127.16
C TYR A 100 42.35 -65.72 126.23
N GLU A 101 41.65 -66.74 126.75
CA GLU A 101 40.61 -67.45 125.99
C GLU A 101 39.43 -66.53 125.64
N GLU A 102 38.97 -65.71 126.59
CA GLU A 102 37.89 -64.74 126.33
C GLU A 102 38.33 -63.66 125.34
N ALA A 103 39.56 -63.15 125.47
CA ALA A 103 40.13 -62.19 124.52
C ALA A 103 40.25 -62.79 123.11
N LEU A 104 40.69 -64.06 122.99
CA LEU A 104 40.75 -64.76 121.72
C LEU A 104 39.36 -64.96 121.10
N LYS A 105 38.36 -65.28 121.91
CA LYS A 105 36.98 -65.43 121.44
C LYS A 105 36.44 -64.12 120.90
N VAL A 106 36.56 -63.02 121.66
CA VAL A 106 36.15 -61.68 121.21
C VAL A 106 36.91 -61.25 119.95
N ALA A 107 38.21 -61.52 119.84
CA ALA A 107 38.99 -61.21 118.66
C ALA A 107 38.53 -62.01 117.41
N ARG A 108 38.14 -63.28 117.58
CA ARG A 108 37.60 -64.11 116.49
C ARG A 108 36.22 -63.61 116.05
N ASP A 109 35.34 -63.34 117.00
CA ASP A 109 34.00 -62.83 116.71
C ASP A 109 34.07 -61.46 115.99
N SER A 110 34.98 -60.57 116.42
CA SER A 110 35.25 -59.29 115.73
C SER A 110 35.78 -59.50 114.33
N LEU A 111 36.74 -60.43 114.12
CA LEU A 111 37.30 -60.69 112.80
C LEU A 111 36.26 -61.28 111.85
N ASP A 112 35.38 -62.15 112.33
CA ASP A 112 34.32 -62.73 111.51
C ASP A 112 33.24 -61.69 111.18
N ALA A 113 32.92 -60.78 112.10
CA ALA A 113 32.07 -59.63 111.82
C ALA A 113 32.69 -58.69 110.76
N ASP A 114 33.98 -58.35 110.89
CA ASP A 114 34.69 -57.52 109.91
C ASP A 114 34.73 -58.19 108.53
N ARG A 115 34.95 -59.51 108.48
CA ARG A 115 34.93 -60.28 107.22
C ARG A 115 33.56 -60.25 106.55
N GLU A 116 32.48 -60.36 107.32
CA GLU A 116 31.13 -60.32 106.77
C GLU A 116 30.75 -58.90 106.29
N GLN A 117 31.18 -57.87 107.03
CA GLN A 117 31.01 -56.49 106.61
C GLN A 117 31.75 -56.22 105.28
N VAL A 118 33.02 -56.63 105.18
CA VAL A 118 33.80 -56.47 103.95
C VAL A 118 33.16 -57.22 102.78
N ARG A 119 32.65 -58.45 102.99
CA ARG A 119 31.93 -59.19 101.94
C ARG A 119 30.68 -58.46 101.48
N THR A 120 29.93 -57.88 102.41
CA THR A 120 28.73 -57.09 102.12
C THR A 120 29.07 -55.82 101.35
N ASP A 121 30.10 -55.10 101.77
CA ASP A 121 30.55 -53.87 101.11
C ASP A 121 31.07 -54.15 99.69
N VAL A 122 31.83 -55.23 99.49
CA VAL A 122 32.28 -55.67 98.16
C VAL A 122 31.09 -56.03 97.27
N ALA A 123 30.12 -56.79 97.78
CA ALA A 123 28.92 -57.13 97.01
C ALA A 123 28.09 -55.90 96.61
N GLN A 124 27.96 -54.92 97.52
CA GLN A 124 27.30 -53.64 97.25
C GLN A 124 28.06 -52.81 96.21
N ALA A 125 29.39 -52.70 96.34
CA ALA A 125 30.23 -51.97 95.41
C ALA A 125 30.19 -52.58 94.00
N GLU A 126 30.22 -53.91 93.90
CA GLU A 126 30.07 -54.60 92.62
C GLU A 126 28.69 -54.38 91.99
N GLN A 127 27.63 -54.36 92.80
CA GLN A 127 26.29 -54.07 92.31
C GLN A 127 26.19 -52.64 91.80
N GLN A 128 26.73 -51.66 92.54
CA GLN A 128 26.78 -50.27 92.10
C GLN A 128 27.58 -50.10 90.80
N LEU A 129 28.70 -50.83 90.66
CA LEU A 129 29.50 -50.82 89.43
C LEU A 129 28.72 -51.40 88.25
N ARG A 130 28.01 -52.52 88.43
CA ARG A 130 27.15 -53.11 87.40
C ARG A 130 26.03 -52.15 87.00
N ASP A 131 25.35 -51.54 87.96
CA ASP A 131 24.27 -50.58 87.69
C ASP A 131 24.80 -49.33 86.96
N ALA A 132 25.98 -48.84 87.35
CA ALA A 132 26.63 -47.73 86.67
C ALA A 132 27.03 -48.07 85.22
N ALA A 133 27.57 -49.28 84.99
CA ALA A 133 27.92 -49.75 83.65
C ALA A 133 26.70 -49.87 82.74
N VAL A 134 25.59 -50.44 83.25
CA VAL A 134 24.32 -50.50 82.51
C VAL A 134 23.80 -49.10 82.20
N ARG A 135 23.85 -48.16 83.15
CA ARG A 135 23.44 -46.76 82.91
C ARG A 135 24.32 -46.11 81.84
N GLN A 136 25.64 -46.31 81.89
CA GLN A 136 26.56 -45.78 80.90
C GLN A 136 26.22 -46.31 79.49
N GLU A 137 26.06 -47.62 79.34
CA GLU A 137 25.71 -48.23 78.05
C GLU A 137 24.38 -47.71 77.51
N THR A 138 23.37 -47.54 78.37
CA THR A 138 22.07 -46.98 77.95
C THR A 138 22.16 -45.53 77.50
N LEU A 139 23.00 -44.71 78.15
CA LEU A 139 23.24 -43.32 77.78
C LEU A 139 24.04 -43.22 76.49
N GLU A 140 25.09 -44.01 76.33
CA GLU A 140 25.88 -44.08 75.09
C GLU A 140 25.01 -44.50 73.90
N ALA A 141 24.15 -45.51 74.08
CA ALA A 141 23.21 -45.92 73.06
C ALA A 141 22.17 -44.82 72.74
N ALA A 142 21.75 -44.03 73.73
CA ALA A 142 20.86 -42.90 73.52
C ALA A 142 21.54 -41.75 72.77
N ILE A 143 22.80 -41.45 73.10
CA ILE A 143 23.62 -40.45 72.41
C ILE A 143 23.81 -40.87 70.95
N ALA A 144 24.24 -42.10 70.69
CA ALA A 144 24.43 -42.60 69.32
C ALA A 144 23.13 -42.50 68.48
N ARG A 145 21.97 -42.89 69.04
CA ARG A 145 20.67 -42.71 68.37
C ARG A 145 20.36 -41.24 68.07
N SER A 146 20.69 -40.34 69.00
CA SER A 146 20.46 -38.90 68.82
C SER A 146 21.38 -38.29 67.77
N GLU A 147 22.65 -38.72 67.72
CA GLU A 147 23.63 -38.29 66.72
C GLU A 147 23.21 -38.73 65.32
N THR A 148 22.86 -40.01 65.15
CA THR A 148 22.34 -40.51 63.87
C THR A 148 21.08 -39.76 63.43
N ARG A 149 20.17 -39.44 64.36
CA ARG A 149 18.99 -38.62 64.04
C ARG A 149 19.38 -37.20 63.63
N ASN A 150 20.38 -36.60 64.27
CA ASN A 150 20.85 -35.27 63.95
C ASN A 150 21.52 -35.23 62.57
N GLU A 151 22.35 -36.21 62.24
CA GLU A 151 22.96 -36.38 60.91
C GLU A 151 21.89 -36.51 59.82
N GLN A 152 20.84 -37.33 60.05
CA GLN A 152 19.71 -37.46 59.12
C GLN A 152 18.96 -36.15 58.93
N LEU A 153 18.73 -35.39 60.01
CA LEU A 153 18.07 -34.09 59.93
C LEU A 153 18.94 -33.07 59.20
N GLN A 154 20.25 -33.04 59.46
CA GLN A 154 21.20 -32.18 58.75
C GLN A 154 21.23 -32.51 57.26
N ALA A 155 21.29 -33.79 56.88
CA ALA A 155 21.24 -34.21 55.48
C ALA A 155 19.93 -33.77 54.79
N ARG A 156 18.80 -33.83 55.51
CA ARG A 156 17.52 -33.35 54.98
C ARG A 156 17.46 -31.84 54.86
N VAL A 157 18.06 -31.09 55.79
CA VAL A 157 18.16 -29.63 55.70
C VAL A 157 19.00 -29.23 54.49
N THR A 158 20.17 -29.84 54.30
CA THR A 158 21.02 -29.53 53.13
C THR A 158 20.34 -29.89 51.82
N GLU A 159 19.60 -31.01 51.76
CA GLU A 159 18.79 -31.37 50.58
C GLU A 159 17.72 -30.30 50.30
N LEU A 160 16.98 -29.86 51.32
CA LEU A 160 15.96 -28.82 51.19
C LEU A 160 16.57 -27.47 50.79
N GLU A 161 17.74 -27.10 51.30
CA GLU A 161 18.46 -25.88 50.91
C GLU A 161 18.87 -25.93 49.43
N VAL A 162 19.38 -27.06 48.96
CA VAL A 162 19.72 -27.26 47.53
C VAL A 162 18.47 -27.20 46.67
N GLN A 163 17.36 -27.85 47.08
CA GLN A 163 16.09 -27.77 46.37
C GLN A 163 15.58 -26.33 46.31
N LEU A 164 15.61 -25.58 47.41
CA LEU A 164 15.19 -24.19 47.45
C LEU A 164 16.07 -23.29 46.56
N ALA A 165 17.39 -23.46 46.59
CA ALA A 165 18.31 -22.74 45.72
C ALA A 165 18.04 -23.03 44.24
N SER A 166 17.77 -24.29 43.89
CA SER A 166 17.40 -24.68 42.52
C SER A 166 16.06 -24.08 42.08
N GLN A 167 15.04 -24.09 42.94
CA GLN A 167 13.74 -23.50 42.64
C GLN A 167 13.82 -21.98 42.50
N SER A 168 14.62 -21.31 43.32
CA SER A 168 14.86 -19.87 43.22
C SER A 168 15.58 -19.49 41.92
N THR A 169 16.60 -20.25 41.52
CA THR A 169 17.29 -20.04 40.23
C THR A 169 16.39 -20.33 39.03
N HIS A 170 15.60 -21.40 39.06
CA HIS A 170 14.58 -21.65 38.04
C HIS A 170 13.50 -20.58 38.01
N GLY A 171 13.03 -20.11 39.17
CA GLY A 171 12.03 -19.05 39.30
C GLY A 171 12.50 -17.74 38.68
N SER A 172 13.70 -17.29 39.06
CA SER A 172 14.32 -16.07 38.49
C SER A 172 14.61 -16.18 36.98
N ALA A 173 15.06 -17.34 36.50
CA ALA A 173 15.26 -17.57 35.06
C ALA A 173 13.93 -17.53 34.28
N ASN A 174 12.87 -18.12 34.84
CA ASN A 174 11.54 -18.09 34.25
C ASN A 174 10.97 -16.67 34.26
N GLU A 175 11.13 -15.92 35.35
CA GLU A 175 10.72 -14.52 35.45
C GLU A 175 11.44 -13.65 34.42
N ALA A 176 12.77 -13.80 34.27
CA ALA A 176 13.53 -13.10 33.23
C ALA A 176 13.05 -13.47 31.82
N THR A 177 12.72 -14.73 31.58
CA THR A 177 12.17 -15.19 30.29
C THR A 177 10.77 -14.63 30.04
N LEU A 178 9.93 -14.55 31.08
CA LEU A 178 8.61 -13.93 30.99
C LEU A 178 8.72 -12.42 30.70
N LEU A 179 9.58 -11.69 31.40
CA LEU A 179 9.79 -10.27 31.16
C LEU A 179 10.32 -10.00 29.75
N THR A 180 11.25 -10.81 29.24
CA THR A 180 11.75 -10.66 27.87
C THR A 180 10.69 -10.97 26.82
N THR A 181 9.85 -11.99 27.03
CA THR A 181 8.75 -12.32 26.11
C THR A 181 7.64 -11.27 26.14
N VAL A 182 7.26 -10.76 27.32
CA VAL A 182 6.31 -9.64 27.45
C VAL A 182 6.83 -8.40 26.73
N ASN A 183 8.07 -7.99 26.98
CA ASN A 183 8.69 -6.85 26.30
C ASN A 183 8.73 -7.04 24.77
N ARG A 184 8.90 -8.28 24.28
CA ARG A 184 8.84 -8.58 22.84
C ARG A 184 7.43 -8.42 22.31
N LEU A 185 6.44 -8.99 22.99
CA LEU A 185 5.03 -8.90 22.59
C LEU A 185 4.52 -7.46 22.62
N GLU A 186 4.93 -6.64 23.59
CA GLU A 186 4.60 -5.21 23.64
C GLU A 186 5.17 -4.45 22.44
N LYS A 187 6.42 -4.75 22.05
CA LYS A 187 7.03 -4.16 20.85
C LYS A 187 6.30 -4.61 19.57
N ASP A 188 5.96 -5.89 19.48
CA ASP A 188 5.24 -6.44 18.33
C ASP A 188 3.83 -5.84 18.24
N LEU A 189 3.15 -5.65 19.38
CA LEU A 189 1.85 -5.00 19.45
C LEU A 189 1.93 -3.52 19.03
N ALA A 190 2.93 -2.78 19.51
CA ALA A 190 3.14 -1.39 19.13
C ALA A 190 3.43 -1.26 17.63
N ALA A 191 4.24 -2.16 17.06
CA ALA A 191 4.52 -2.19 15.63
C ALA A 191 3.28 -2.55 14.80
N ALA A 192 2.49 -3.53 15.23
CA ALA A 192 1.24 -3.90 14.56
C ALA A 192 0.20 -2.77 14.59
N THR A 193 0.06 -2.12 15.75
CA THR A 193 -0.83 -0.95 15.92
C THR A 193 -0.40 0.18 14.99
N GLY A 194 0.88 0.53 14.95
CA GLY A 194 1.40 1.55 14.03
C GLY A 194 1.18 1.20 12.55
N ARG A 195 1.25 -0.07 12.17
CA ARG A 195 0.91 -0.52 10.80
C ARG A 195 -0.57 -0.34 10.51
N VAL A 196 -1.46 -0.71 11.44
CA VAL A 196 -2.91 -0.52 11.26
C VAL A 196 -3.24 0.97 11.11
N ASP A 197 -2.67 1.84 11.93
CA ASP A 197 -2.88 3.29 11.83
C ASP A 197 -2.38 3.85 10.49
N ALA A 198 -1.21 3.39 10.02
CA ALA A 198 -0.69 3.76 8.70
C ALA A 198 -1.60 3.29 7.56
N GLU A 199 -2.11 2.06 7.61
CA GLU A 199 -3.05 1.56 6.60
C GLU A 199 -4.40 2.28 6.67
N GLN A 200 -4.89 2.63 7.86
CA GLN A 200 -6.12 3.40 8.02
C GLN A 200 -6.00 4.81 7.44
N THR A 201 -4.88 5.49 7.69
CA THR A 201 -4.62 6.82 7.13
C THR A 201 -4.47 6.77 5.61
N GLN A 202 -3.79 5.76 5.07
CA GLN A 202 -3.71 5.55 3.61
C GLN A 202 -5.09 5.26 3.00
N ASN A 203 -5.90 4.40 3.63
CA ASN A 203 -7.26 4.12 3.15
C ASN A 203 -8.16 5.35 3.19
N ALA A 204 -8.05 6.19 4.23
CA ALA A 204 -8.77 7.46 4.29
C ALA A 204 -8.36 8.38 3.12
N ALA A 205 -7.06 8.55 2.87
CA ALA A 205 -6.56 9.35 1.76
C ALA A 205 -7.00 8.81 0.38
N LEU A 206 -7.05 7.48 0.21
CA LEU A 206 -7.56 6.87 -1.02
C LEU A 206 -9.06 7.11 -1.20
N ARG A 207 -9.86 7.04 -0.13
CA ARG A 207 -11.29 7.38 -0.17
C ARG A 207 -11.51 8.83 -0.57
N ASP A 208 -10.82 9.76 0.07
CA ASP A 208 -10.89 11.19 -0.27
C ASP A 208 -10.54 11.43 -1.75
N ARG A 209 -9.54 10.70 -2.27
CA ARG A 209 -9.15 10.79 -3.68
C ARG A 209 -10.20 10.19 -4.63
N ILE A 210 -10.85 9.09 -4.25
CA ILE A 210 -11.96 8.51 -5.01
C ILE A 210 -13.12 9.51 -5.05
N ASP A 211 -13.48 10.10 -3.92
CA ASP A 211 -14.57 11.08 -3.82
C ASP A 211 -14.27 12.32 -4.68
N ALA A 212 -13.03 12.82 -4.65
CA ALA A 212 -12.59 13.93 -5.51
C ALA A 212 -12.68 13.58 -7.01
N LEU A 213 -12.24 12.39 -7.41
CA LEU A 213 -12.33 11.92 -8.80
C LEU A 213 -13.78 11.71 -9.24
N GLN A 214 -14.65 11.22 -8.35
CA GLN A 214 -16.08 11.07 -8.63
C GLN A 214 -16.74 12.43 -8.83
N ALA A 215 -16.43 13.42 -7.99
CA ALA A 215 -16.93 14.79 -8.16
C ALA A 215 -16.44 15.42 -9.48
N GLU A 216 -15.16 15.24 -9.84
CA GLU A 216 -14.61 15.71 -11.11
C GLU A 216 -15.28 15.03 -12.31
N LEU A 217 -15.50 13.72 -12.25
CA LEU A 217 -16.21 12.98 -13.28
C LEU A 217 -17.65 13.47 -13.44
N GLN A 218 -18.39 13.65 -12.33
CA GLN A 218 -19.74 14.21 -12.35
C GLN A 218 -19.76 15.58 -13.02
N GLN A 219 -18.89 16.50 -12.57
CA GLN A 219 -18.78 17.84 -13.15
C GLN A 219 -18.46 17.81 -14.65
N ARG A 220 -17.51 16.96 -15.08
CA ARG A 220 -17.20 16.79 -16.50
C ARG A 220 -18.37 16.22 -17.28
N THR A 221 -19.06 15.21 -16.76
CA THR A 221 -20.22 14.62 -17.43
C THR A 221 -21.37 15.62 -17.59
N GLU A 222 -21.64 16.43 -16.55
CA GLU A 222 -22.63 17.51 -16.62
C GLU A 222 -22.22 18.57 -17.64
N HIS A 223 -20.95 18.97 -17.63
CA HIS A 223 -20.41 19.93 -18.59
C HIS A 223 -20.51 19.43 -20.03
N TYR A 224 -20.10 18.18 -20.31
CA TYR A 224 -20.21 17.60 -21.64
C TYR A 224 -21.67 17.41 -22.07
N ALA A 225 -22.55 16.98 -21.18
CA ALA A 225 -23.98 16.87 -21.46
C ALA A 225 -24.57 18.24 -21.84
N GLN A 226 -24.17 19.30 -21.14
CA GLN A 226 -24.59 20.67 -21.46
C GLN A 226 -24.01 21.14 -22.80
N GLN A 227 -22.72 20.92 -23.06
CA GLN A 227 -22.11 21.25 -24.36
C GLN A 227 -22.81 20.53 -25.52
N ILE A 228 -23.14 19.24 -25.37
CA ILE A 228 -23.86 18.48 -26.41
C ILE A 228 -25.27 19.07 -26.61
N LYS A 229 -25.99 19.35 -25.53
CA LYS A 229 -27.33 19.99 -25.61
C LYS A 229 -27.26 21.32 -26.35
N ASP A 230 -26.31 22.18 -26.01
CA ASP A 230 -26.16 23.50 -26.62
C ASP A 230 -25.74 23.39 -28.10
N ALA A 231 -24.83 22.48 -28.44
CA ALA A 231 -24.42 22.23 -29.82
C ALA A 231 -25.57 21.67 -30.68
N VAL A 232 -26.38 20.76 -30.13
CA VAL A 232 -27.59 20.23 -30.80
C VAL A 232 -28.61 21.34 -31.00
N ALA A 233 -28.88 22.16 -29.98
CA ALA A 233 -29.81 23.28 -30.08
C ALA A 233 -29.37 24.32 -31.12
N GLU A 234 -28.07 24.63 -31.20
CA GLU A 234 -27.51 25.52 -32.21
C GLU A 234 -27.59 24.92 -33.62
N ALA A 235 -27.27 23.63 -33.78
CA ALA A 235 -27.43 22.93 -35.04
C ALA A 235 -28.89 22.93 -35.50
N GLU A 236 -29.84 22.68 -34.59
CA GLU A 236 -31.28 22.78 -34.88
C GLU A 236 -31.67 24.20 -35.31
N ARG A 237 -31.16 25.25 -34.66
CA ARG A 237 -31.42 26.65 -35.05
C ARG A 237 -30.92 26.98 -36.46
N ARG A 238 -29.82 26.38 -36.90
CA ARG A 238 -29.29 26.58 -38.26
C ARG A 238 -30.02 25.74 -39.30
N VAL A 239 -30.35 24.49 -38.98
CA VAL A 239 -30.96 23.55 -39.92
C VAL A 239 -32.45 23.86 -40.16
N LYS A 240 -33.21 24.27 -39.13
CA LYS A 240 -34.66 24.57 -39.29
C LYS A 240 -34.94 25.62 -40.38
N PRO A 241 -34.28 26.79 -40.43
CA PRO A 241 -34.45 27.75 -41.52
C PRO A 241 -34.05 27.19 -42.88
N MET A 242 -32.92 26.48 -42.97
CA MET A 242 -32.46 25.87 -44.23
C MET A 242 -33.44 24.83 -44.76
N LEU A 243 -34.09 24.05 -43.89
CA LEU A 243 -35.15 23.11 -44.29
C LEU A 243 -36.37 23.85 -44.84
N VAL A 244 -36.78 24.94 -44.19
CA VAL A 244 -37.88 25.79 -44.68
C VAL A 244 -37.54 26.42 -46.03
N GLU A 245 -36.32 26.94 -46.20
CA GLU A 245 -35.82 27.45 -47.48
C GLU A 245 -35.80 26.35 -48.55
N LEU A 246 -35.31 25.16 -48.21
CA LEU A 246 -35.29 24.02 -49.14
C LEU A 246 -36.71 23.63 -49.57
N ASP A 247 -37.68 23.60 -48.66
CA ASP A 247 -39.08 23.33 -48.99
C ASP A 247 -39.68 24.46 -49.86
N SER A 248 -39.32 25.72 -49.60
CA SER A 248 -39.71 26.84 -50.46
C SER A 248 -39.11 26.73 -51.87
N LEU A 249 -37.85 26.32 -51.98
CA LEU A 249 -37.16 26.08 -53.25
C LEU A 249 -37.74 24.88 -53.99
N ARG A 250 -38.10 23.80 -53.28
CA ARG A 250 -38.83 22.65 -53.85
C ARG A 250 -40.20 23.05 -54.38
N SER A 251 -40.94 23.89 -53.64
CA SER A 251 -42.22 24.44 -54.08
C SER A 251 -42.04 25.31 -55.33
N MET A 252 -41.09 26.23 -55.33
CA MET A 252 -40.74 27.06 -56.50
C MET A 252 -40.27 26.22 -57.69
N ALA A 253 -39.47 25.18 -57.48
CA ALA A 253 -39.04 24.28 -58.54
C ALA A 253 -40.22 23.49 -59.12
N SER A 254 -41.15 23.05 -58.27
CA SER A 254 -42.39 22.39 -58.69
C SER A 254 -43.26 23.31 -59.55
N THR A 255 -43.45 24.57 -59.14
CA THR A 255 -44.21 25.56 -59.93
C THR A 255 -43.49 25.93 -61.23
N TYR A 256 -42.16 26.06 -61.22
CA TYR A 256 -41.36 26.27 -62.43
C TYR A 256 -41.49 25.08 -63.40
N GLN A 257 -41.41 23.84 -62.90
CA GLN A 257 -41.57 22.63 -63.72
C GLN A 257 -43.00 22.49 -64.27
N ALA A 258 -44.02 22.88 -63.50
CA ALA A 258 -45.39 22.94 -63.99
C ALA A 258 -45.54 24.02 -65.09
N GLY A 259 -44.99 25.21 -64.86
CA GLY A 259 -44.96 26.29 -65.85
C GLY A 259 -44.21 25.89 -67.12
N LEU A 260 -43.08 25.19 -67.01
CA LEU A 260 -42.32 24.68 -68.16
C LEU A 260 -43.14 23.67 -68.96
N ARG A 261 -43.87 22.76 -68.29
CA ARG A 261 -44.78 21.81 -68.96
C ARG A 261 -45.92 22.54 -69.68
N ASP A 262 -46.48 23.59 -69.08
CA ASP A 262 -47.50 24.41 -69.73
C ASP A 262 -46.97 25.18 -70.93
N VAL A 263 -45.75 25.72 -70.85
CA VAL A 263 -45.07 26.38 -71.99
C VAL A 263 -44.80 25.36 -73.10
N GLN A 264 -44.24 24.19 -72.78
CA GLN A 264 -44.02 23.12 -73.76
C GLN A 264 -45.33 22.66 -74.41
N ARG A 265 -46.43 22.60 -73.66
CA ARG A 265 -47.76 22.30 -74.21
C ARG A 265 -48.23 23.38 -75.17
N LYS A 266 -48.09 24.65 -74.80
CA LYS A 266 -48.40 25.79 -75.69
C LYS A 266 -47.50 25.80 -76.93
N GLU A 267 -46.21 25.52 -76.80
CA GLU A 267 -45.28 25.40 -77.93
C GLU A 267 -45.70 24.26 -78.87
N PHE A 268 -46.09 23.11 -78.33
CA PHE A 268 -46.63 22.00 -79.13
C PHE A 268 -47.91 22.41 -79.87
N ASP A 269 -48.85 23.08 -79.19
CA ASP A 269 -50.06 23.61 -79.82
C ASP A 269 -49.74 24.64 -80.91
N PHE A 270 -48.76 25.53 -80.68
CA PHE A 270 -48.28 26.49 -81.68
C PHE A 270 -47.62 25.80 -82.87
N LEU A 271 -46.78 24.78 -82.66
CA LEU A 271 -46.19 23.96 -83.73
C LEU A 271 -47.28 23.25 -84.54
N GLN A 272 -48.32 22.74 -83.88
CA GLN A 272 -49.46 22.12 -84.56
C GLN A 272 -50.23 23.16 -85.40
N GLN A 273 -50.46 24.37 -84.88
CA GLN A 273 -51.05 25.47 -85.64
C GLN A 273 -50.17 25.88 -86.83
N LEU A 274 -48.85 25.93 -86.66
CA LEU A 274 -47.90 26.26 -87.73
C LEU A 274 -47.87 25.20 -88.82
N SER A 275 -47.92 23.91 -88.47
CA SER A 275 -48.03 22.82 -89.47
C SER A 275 -49.37 22.86 -90.22
N ALA A 276 -50.48 23.19 -89.52
CA ALA A 276 -51.78 23.39 -90.15
C ALA A 276 -51.80 24.61 -91.07
N ALA A 277 -51.13 25.71 -90.70
CA ALA A 277 -50.97 26.88 -91.55
C ALA A 277 -50.08 26.58 -92.77
N LYS A 278 -48.98 25.83 -92.59
CA LYS A 278 -48.10 25.39 -93.67
C LYS A 278 -48.82 24.51 -94.69
N THR A 279 -49.58 23.50 -94.23
CA THR A 279 -50.36 22.66 -95.14
C THR A 279 -51.47 23.42 -95.88
N ARG A 280 -51.97 24.54 -95.33
CA ARG A 280 -52.86 25.46 -96.08
C ARG A 280 -52.08 26.28 -97.11
N ALA A 281 -50.89 26.78 -96.76
CA ALA A 281 -50.02 27.49 -97.69
C ALA A 281 -49.61 26.60 -98.87
N ASP A 282 -49.17 25.37 -98.61
CA ASP A 282 -48.79 24.40 -99.65
C ASP A 282 -49.97 24.11 -100.62
N ARG A 283 -51.22 24.04 -100.11
CA ARG A 283 -52.41 23.90 -100.97
C ARG A 283 -52.67 25.14 -101.84
N LEU A 284 -52.46 26.34 -101.30
CA LEU A 284 -52.62 27.58 -102.05
C LEU A 284 -51.53 27.71 -103.12
N GLU A 285 -50.30 27.28 -102.85
CA GLU A 285 -49.22 27.22 -103.84
C GLU A 285 -49.54 26.25 -104.98
N GLU A 286 -50.11 25.09 -104.67
CA GLU A 286 -50.54 24.13 -105.70
C GLU A 286 -51.69 24.68 -106.56
N GLN A 287 -52.65 25.38 -105.95
CA GLN A 287 -53.71 26.08 -106.67
C GLN A 287 -53.15 27.18 -107.60
N LEU A 288 -52.18 27.97 -107.12
CA LEU A 288 -51.49 28.98 -107.92
C LEU A 288 -50.74 28.38 -109.12
N ARG A 289 -50.08 27.23 -108.94
CA ARG A 289 -49.45 26.48 -110.05
C ARG A 289 -50.49 26.05 -111.08
N SER A 290 -51.59 25.44 -110.64
CA SER A 290 -52.65 24.99 -111.57
C SER A 290 -53.23 26.13 -112.40
N GLN A 291 -53.50 27.29 -111.79
CA GLN A 291 -54.01 28.47 -112.49
C GLN A 291 -52.98 29.09 -113.46
N SER A 292 -51.69 29.02 -113.13
CA SER A 292 -50.62 29.47 -114.03
C SER A 292 -50.50 28.59 -115.27
N ASP A 293 -50.67 27.27 -115.13
CA ASP A 293 -50.64 26.34 -116.26
C ASP A 293 -51.84 26.55 -117.20
N GLU A 294 -53.02 26.86 -116.66
CA GLU A 294 -54.21 27.25 -117.45
C GLU A 294 -53.98 28.55 -118.24
N LEU A 295 -53.36 29.57 -117.64
CA LEU A 295 -52.97 30.81 -118.33
C LEU A 295 -51.95 30.58 -119.46
N ALA A 296 -51.00 29.66 -119.26
CA ALA A 296 -50.02 29.30 -120.28
C ALA A 296 -50.63 28.55 -121.47
N ALA A 297 -51.74 27.84 -121.28
CA ALA A 297 -52.51 27.20 -122.35
C ALA A 297 -53.31 28.23 -123.16
N ALA A 298 -54.03 29.14 -122.50
CA ALA A 298 -54.82 30.20 -123.15
C ALA A 298 -53.94 31.17 -123.97
N THR A 299 -52.71 31.44 -123.52
CA THR A 299 -51.76 32.30 -124.24
C THR A 299 -51.25 31.66 -125.55
N ARG A 300 -51.18 30.31 -125.61
CA ARG A 300 -50.78 29.59 -126.84
C ARG A 300 -51.87 29.63 -127.91
N GLU A 301 -53.15 29.54 -127.53
CA GLU A 301 -54.27 29.68 -128.48
C GLU A 301 -54.32 31.07 -129.13
N MET A 302 -54.09 32.13 -128.34
CA MET A 302 -54.12 33.53 -128.82
C MET A 302 -53.05 33.81 -129.90
N ASN A 303 -51.87 33.21 -129.79
CA ASN A 303 -50.79 33.40 -130.76
C ASN A 303 -51.03 32.67 -132.09
N THR A 304 -51.73 31.54 -132.09
CA THR A 304 -52.03 30.80 -133.34
C THR A 304 -53.05 31.53 -134.24
N LEU A 305 -53.98 32.29 -133.66
CA LEU A 305 -55.01 33.03 -134.42
C LEU A 305 -54.47 34.31 -135.08
N ARG A 306 -53.36 34.89 -134.59
CA ARG A 306 -52.76 36.11 -135.16
C ARG A 306 -51.93 35.88 -136.43
N ALA A 307 -51.43 34.68 -136.68
CA ALA A 307 -50.55 34.41 -137.83
C ALA A 307 -51.28 34.32 -139.20
N ASN A 308 -52.61 34.21 -139.23
CA ASN A 308 -53.37 33.90 -140.46
C ASN A 308 -53.98 35.11 -141.20
N ARG A 309 -53.55 36.37 -140.96
CA ARG A 309 -54.19 37.58 -141.57
C ARG A 309 -53.24 38.70 -142.07
N GLY A 310 -52.11 38.41 -142.72
CA GLY A 310 -51.24 39.43 -143.37
C GLY A 310 -50.84 39.10 -144.83
N MET A 311 -50.78 40.11 -145.72
CA MET A 311 -50.53 40.02 -147.18
C MET A 311 -49.03 39.81 -147.52
N ASN A 312 -48.75 39.17 -148.67
CA ASN A 312 -47.43 38.66 -149.07
C ASN A 312 -46.46 39.77 -149.58
N PRO A 313 -45.24 39.91 -149.01
CA PRO A 313 -44.31 41.04 -149.25
C PRO A 313 -43.80 41.21 -150.69
N GLU A 314 -43.82 40.18 -151.54
CA GLU A 314 -43.34 40.32 -152.92
C GLU A 314 -44.28 41.14 -153.82
N ILE A 315 -45.58 41.14 -153.51
CA ILE A 315 -46.58 41.90 -154.28
C ILE A 315 -46.44 43.41 -154.02
N ALA A 316 -46.08 43.79 -152.78
CA ALA A 316 -45.83 45.18 -152.40
C ALA A 316 -44.65 45.80 -153.19
N GLY A 317 -43.58 45.04 -153.43
CA GLY A 317 -42.40 45.51 -154.17
C GLY A 317 -42.61 45.70 -155.67
N LEU A 318 -43.58 44.99 -156.29
CA LEU A 318 -43.92 45.18 -157.70
C LEU A 318 -44.70 46.48 -157.93
N ILE A 319 -45.66 46.77 -157.04
CA ILE A 319 -46.55 47.93 -157.15
C ILE A 319 -45.77 49.24 -156.97
N ARG A 320 -44.76 49.25 -156.09
CA ARG A 320 -43.85 50.40 -155.90
C ARG A 320 -43.08 50.76 -157.17
N ARG A 321 -42.51 49.76 -157.87
CA ARG A 321 -41.75 50.00 -159.11
C ARG A 321 -42.61 50.58 -160.24
N LEU A 322 -43.91 50.26 -160.25
CA LEU A 322 -44.85 50.82 -161.22
C LEU A 322 -45.22 52.28 -160.90
N ALA A 323 -45.24 52.64 -159.61
CA ALA A 323 -45.44 54.02 -159.15
C ALA A 323 -44.28 54.93 -159.56
N ASP A 324 -43.04 54.52 -159.27
CA ASP A 324 -41.83 55.31 -159.57
C ASP A 324 -41.63 55.52 -161.08
N ALA A 325 -42.17 54.63 -161.92
CA ALA A 325 -42.11 54.74 -163.39
C ALA A 325 -43.21 55.64 -164.00
N GLY A 326 -44.02 56.31 -163.18
CA GLY A 326 -45.11 57.20 -163.62
C GLY A 326 -46.27 56.47 -164.31
N LYS A 327 -46.46 55.17 -164.04
CA LYS A 327 -47.41 54.30 -164.75
C LYS A 327 -48.69 54.00 -163.97
N LEU A 328 -48.87 54.61 -162.80
CA LEU A 328 -50.10 54.53 -162.01
C LEU A 328 -50.97 55.76 -162.27
N ASP A 329 -52.24 55.53 -162.56
CA ASP A 329 -53.26 56.58 -162.64
C ASP A 329 -53.89 56.84 -161.25
N ALA A 330 -54.70 57.88 -161.14
CA ALA A 330 -55.32 58.29 -159.88
C ALA A 330 -56.28 57.22 -159.30
N ASP A 331 -56.90 56.39 -160.15
CA ASP A 331 -57.76 55.29 -159.70
C ASP A 331 -56.97 54.12 -159.10
N ALA A 332 -55.74 53.86 -159.57
CA ALA A 332 -54.90 52.83 -158.99
C ALA A 332 -54.45 53.17 -157.55
N PHE A 333 -54.20 54.45 -157.25
CA PHE A 333 -53.80 54.88 -155.90
C PHE A 333 -54.94 54.77 -154.88
N THR A 334 -56.19 55.06 -155.28
CA THR A 334 -57.34 54.96 -154.37
C THR A 334 -57.67 53.52 -153.97
N VAL A 335 -57.44 52.52 -154.83
CA VAL A 335 -57.75 51.12 -154.54
C VAL A 335 -56.70 50.45 -153.66
N ILE A 336 -55.41 50.77 -153.84
CA ILE A 336 -54.31 50.01 -153.24
C ILE A 336 -53.60 50.80 -152.13
N GLY A 337 -53.70 52.13 -152.15
CA GLY A 337 -52.93 53.02 -151.27
C GLY A 337 -52.94 52.63 -149.79
N THR A 338 -54.12 52.47 -149.19
CA THR A 338 -54.26 52.18 -147.75
C THR A 338 -53.75 50.80 -147.32
N ALA A 339 -53.74 49.83 -148.23
CA ALA A 339 -53.25 48.48 -147.93
C ALA A 339 -51.72 48.41 -147.82
N LEU A 340 -51.01 49.41 -148.34
CA LEU A 340 -49.55 49.48 -148.31
C LEU A 340 -49.02 50.45 -147.25
N ASP A 341 -49.88 51.27 -146.63
CA ASP A 341 -49.49 52.38 -145.74
C ASP A 341 -48.60 51.96 -144.57
N SER A 342 -48.73 50.73 -144.04
CA SER A 342 -47.89 50.22 -142.95
C SER A 342 -46.44 49.93 -143.37
N ASP A 343 -46.23 49.65 -144.65
CA ASP A 343 -44.98 49.11 -145.17
C ASP A 343 -44.18 50.16 -145.95
N ILE A 344 -44.67 51.40 -146.02
CA ILE A 344 -44.06 52.49 -146.78
C ILE A 344 -43.29 53.43 -145.85
N PRO A 345 -41.96 53.43 -145.88
CA PRO A 345 -41.18 54.43 -145.17
C PRO A 345 -41.31 55.81 -145.84
N VAL A 346 -41.27 56.87 -145.04
CA VAL A 346 -41.17 58.25 -145.55
C VAL A 346 -39.78 58.40 -146.18
N PRO A 347 -39.63 59.08 -147.34
CA PRO A 347 -38.33 59.31 -147.95
C PRO A 347 -37.40 60.05 -147.00
N ASN A 348 -36.11 59.72 -147.00
CA ASN A 348 -35.16 60.36 -146.08
C ASN A 348 -34.53 61.65 -146.66
N GLN A 349 -34.84 62.02 -147.90
CA GLN A 349 -34.25 63.18 -148.59
C GLN A 349 -35.26 63.84 -149.52
N CYS A 350 -35.23 65.17 -149.57
CA CYS A 350 -36.03 65.98 -150.49
C CYS A 350 -35.44 65.95 -151.91
N PRO A 351 -36.25 65.88 -152.98
CA PRO A 351 -35.75 65.94 -154.35
C PRO A 351 -35.22 67.32 -154.77
N HIS A 352 -35.52 68.39 -154.01
CA HIS A 352 -35.19 69.78 -154.36
C HIS A 352 -34.13 70.46 -153.47
N CYS A 353 -33.83 69.91 -152.28
CA CYS A 353 -32.78 70.38 -151.35
C CYS A 353 -32.26 69.22 -150.47
N ASP A 354 -31.25 69.46 -149.63
CA ASP A 354 -30.67 68.44 -148.72
C ASP A 354 -31.46 68.19 -147.42
N GLY A 355 -32.68 68.73 -147.30
CA GLY A 355 -33.54 68.59 -146.11
C GLY A 355 -34.27 67.24 -146.02
N GLU A 356 -34.56 66.79 -144.79
CA GLU A 356 -35.36 65.57 -144.53
C GLU A 356 -36.86 65.90 -144.59
N PRO A 357 -37.67 65.20 -145.41
CA PRO A 357 -39.09 65.46 -145.51
C PRO A 357 -39.88 64.76 -144.39
N GLU A 358 -40.88 65.46 -143.87
CA GLU A 358 -41.75 64.97 -142.81
C GLU A 358 -43.13 64.58 -143.37
N LEU A 359 -43.69 63.48 -142.87
CA LEU A 359 -45.06 63.06 -143.17
C LEU A 359 -45.99 63.60 -142.08
N SER A 360 -46.92 64.45 -142.49
CA SER A 360 -48.03 64.91 -141.66
C SER A 360 -49.32 64.18 -142.06
N HIS A 361 -50.19 63.95 -141.07
CA HIS A 361 -51.51 63.39 -141.30
C HIS A 361 -52.55 64.35 -140.72
N THR A 362 -53.35 64.94 -141.61
CA THR A 362 -54.45 65.84 -141.26
C THR A 362 -55.78 65.22 -141.68
N ASP A 363 -56.90 65.79 -141.25
CA ASP A 363 -58.24 65.29 -141.64
C ASP A 363 -58.48 65.35 -143.16
N GLU A 364 -57.70 66.16 -143.90
CA GLU A 364 -57.73 66.26 -145.36
C GLU A 364 -56.81 65.25 -146.07
N GLY A 365 -56.05 64.44 -145.33
CA GLY A 365 -55.20 63.36 -145.86
C GLY A 365 -53.75 63.36 -145.35
N PHE A 366 -52.94 62.52 -145.99
CA PHE A 366 -51.50 62.41 -145.78
C PHE A 366 -50.76 63.40 -146.69
N GLU A 367 -49.83 64.16 -146.12
CA GLU A 367 -49.00 65.11 -146.86
C GLU A 367 -47.54 64.93 -146.48
N VAL A 368 -46.67 64.87 -147.49
CA VAL A 368 -45.21 64.89 -147.31
C VAL A 368 -44.70 66.26 -147.71
N SER A 369 -44.06 66.95 -146.77
CA SER A 369 -43.54 68.31 -146.97
C SER A 369 -42.09 68.42 -146.52
N CYS A 370 -41.27 69.15 -147.27
CA CYS A 370 -39.93 69.50 -146.86
C CYS A 370 -39.90 70.87 -146.16
N PRO A 371 -39.54 70.93 -144.87
CA PRO A 371 -39.53 72.18 -144.11
C PRO A 371 -38.45 73.17 -144.56
N GLU A 372 -37.43 72.75 -145.31
CA GLU A 372 -36.30 73.61 -145.70
C GLU A 372 -36.52 74.40 -147.01
N CYS A 373 -37.31 73.89 -147.96
CA CYS A 373 -37.54 74.53 -149.25
C CYS A 373 -39.02 74.77 -149.58
N GLU A 374 -39.92 74.49 -148.63
CA GLU A 374 -41.38 74.60 -148.76
C GLU A 374 -41.98 73.76 -149.91
N TYR A 375 -41.24 72.80 -150.44
CA TYR A 375 -41.72 71.85 -151.43
C TYR A 375 -42.59 70.77 -150.77
N ALA A 376 -43.81 70.56 -151.28
CA ALA A 376 -44.78 69.63 -150.71
C ALA A 376 -45.52 68.83 -151.79
N SER A 377 -45.91 67.61 -151.46
CA SER A 377 -46.70 66.75 -152.35
C SER A 377 -48.16 67.20 -152.52
N GLY A 378 -48.65 68.05 -151.61
CA GLY A 378 -50.09 68.23 -151.36
C GLY A 378 -50.68 67.07 -150.56
N SER A 379 -51.92 67.24 -150.09
CA SER A 379 -52.64 66.23 -149.29
C SER A 379 -53.29 65.14 -150.15
N TRP A 380 -53.04 63.87 -149.81
CA TRP A 380 -53.55 62.70 -150.54
C TRP A 380 -54.15 61.64 -149.60
N PRO A 381 -55.10 60.79 -150.06
CA PRO A 381 -55.84 59.85 -149.20
C PRO A 381 -55.03 58.70 -148.60
N SER A 382 -53.84 58.41 -149.13
CA SER A 382 -52.97 57.33 -148.63
C SER A 382 -51.54 57.79 -148.47
N ARG A 383 -50.84 57.22 -147.49
CA ARG A 383 -49.42 57.48 -147.26
C ARG A 383 -48.59 57.04 -148.48
N PHE A 384 -48.98 55.97 -149.17
CA PHE A 384 -48.35 55.56 -150.42
C PHE A 384 -48.39 56.61 -151.53
N GLU A 385 -49.56 57.19 -151.74
CA GLU A 385 -49.77 58.19 -152.78
C GLU A 385 -49.02 59.49 -152.46
N ALA A 386 -49.07 59.95 -151.19
CA ALA A 386 -48.35 61.14 -150.76
C ALA A 386 -46.84 61.02 -150.99
N VAL A 387 -46.24 59.87 -150.63
CA VAL A 387 -44.81 59.61 -150.78
C VAL A 387 -44.38 59.51 -152.26
N THR A 388 -45.18 58.90 -153.12
CA THR A 388 -44.86 58.74 -154.55
C THR A 388 -44.97 60.05 -155.32
N ARG A 389 -45.98 60.89 -155.01
CA ARG A 389 -46.15 62.23 -155.59
C ARG A 389 -45.05 63.20 -155.17
N PHE A 390 -44.57 63.10 -153.93
CA PHE A 390 -43.44 63.90 -153.43
C PHE A 390 -42.16 63.65 -154.23
N GLY A 391 -41.94 62.45 -154.75
CA GLY A 391 -40.74 62.09 -155.52
C GLY A 391 -40.79 62.44 -157.01
N SER A 392 -41.93 62.89 -157.55
CA SER A 392 -42.16 63.00 -159.00
C SER A 392 -42.49 64.39 -159.53
N ASN A 393 -42.66 65.41 -158.67
CA ASN A 393 -43.06 66.78 -159.05
C ASN A 393 -41.95 67.83 -158.94
#